data_AF-A0A962JM98-F1
#
_entry.id   AF-A0A962JM98-F1
#
_cell.length_a   1.000
_cell.length_b   1.000
_cell.length_c   1.000
_cell.angle_alpha   90.00
_cell.angle_beta   90.00
_cell.angle_gamma   90.00
#
_symmetry.space_group_name_H-M   'P 1'
#
loop_
_entity.id
_entity.type
_entity.pdbx_description
1 polymer ?
#
loop_
_entity_poly.entity_id
_entity_poly.type
_entity_poly.pdbx_seq_one_letter_code
_entity_poly.pdbx_strand_id
1 'polypeptide(L)' 'MSSLADGYGSYADLASAQAEGTDYRVHVRPFAGSSIAVIAPHGGGIEQFTSDIARAVAGTDIN' A
#
# COMPACT_ATOMS: atom_id res chain seq x y z
N MET A 1 20.67 2.08 -8.88
CA MET A 1 20.09 0.81 -8.41
C MET A 1 18.63 0.87 -8.80
N SER A 2 18.19 0.00 -9.72
CA SER A 2 16.77 -0.10 -10.06
C SER A 2 16.06 -0.82 -8.92
N SER A 3 14.96 -0.24 -8.43
CA SER A 3 14.09 -0.92 -7.48
C SER A 3 13.34 -2.05 -8.20
N LEU A 4 12.95 -3.10 -7.49
CA LEU A 4 12.09 -4.17 -8.06
C LEU A 4 10.79 -3.60 -8.66
N ALA A 5 10.28 -2.48 -8.12
CA ALA A 5 9.07 -1.83 -8.63
C ALA A 5 9.28 -1.14 -9.98
N ASP A 6 10.50 -0.68 -10.30
CA ASP A 6 10.81 -0.02 -11.59
C ASP A 6 10.66 -0.98 -12.79
N GLY A 7 10.64 -2.29 -12.53
CA GLY A 7 10.49 -3.33 -13.55
C GLY A 7 9.04 -3.58 -14.00
N TYR A 8 8.05 -3.01 -13.32
CA TYR A 8 6.64 -3.17 -13.65
C TYR A 8 6.09 -1.90 -14.29
N GLY A 9 5.39 -2.03 -15.42
CA GLY A 9 4.76 -0.90 -16.11
C GLY A 9 3.44 -0.45 -15.45
N SER A 10 2.84 -1.32 -14.64
CA SER A 10 1.57 -1.10 -13.97
C SER A 10 1.36 -2.07 -12.79
N TYR A 11 0.33 -1.81 -11.97
CA TYR A 11 -0.12 -2.78 -10.96
C TYR A 11 -0.56 -4.11 -11.59
N ALA A 12 -1.18 -4.08 -12.77
CA ALA A 12 -1.61 -5.31 -13.45
C ALA A 12 -0.41 -6.20 -13.81
N ASP A 13 0.69 -5.60 -14.25
CA ASP A 13 1.93 -6.33 -14.54
C ASP A 13 2.49 -6.97 -13.27
N LEU A 14 2.56 -6.22 -12.16
CA LEU A 14 3.01 -6.72 -10.86
C LEU A 14 2.13 -7.87 -10.37
N ALA A 15 0.80 -7.68 -10.39
CA ALA A 15 -0.17 -8.66 -9.90
C ALA A 15 -0.20 -9.94 -10.75
N SER A 16 0.24 -9.89 -12.01
CA SER A 16 0.41 -11.07 -12.85
C SER A 16 1.69 -11.85 -12.55
N ALA A 17 2.71 -11.18 -11.98
CA ALA A 17 4.05 -11.72 -11.79
C ALA A 17 4.35 -12.11 -10.33
N GLN A 18 3.60 -11.58 -9.36
CA GLN A 18 3.81 -11.77 -7.92
C GLN A 18 2.56 -12.36 -7.25
N ALA A 19 2.74 -13.12 -6.18
CA ALA A 19 1.62 -13.75 -5.47
C ALA A 19 1.11 -12.88 -4.31
N GLU A 20 -0.11 -12.32 -4.47
CA GLU A 20 -0.78 -11.64 -3.36
C GLU A 20 -1.02 -12.59 -2.18
N GLY A 21 -0.83 -12.10 -0.95
CA GLY A 21 -0.87 -12.87 0.29
C GLY A 21 0.51 -13.38 0.75
N THR A 22 1.42 -13.61 -0.21
CA THR A 22 2.79 -14.09 0.03
C THR A 22 3.81 -12.99 -0.18
N ASP A 23 3.90 -12.45 -1.40
CA ASP A 23 4.94 -11.50 -1.80
C ASP A 23 4.53 -10.05 -1.47
N TYR A 24 3.22 -9.75 -1.56
CA TYR A 24 2.64 -8.47 -1.19
C TYR A 24 1.20 -8.64 -0.69
N ARG A 25 0.61 -7.58 -0.12
CA ARG A 25 -0.82 -7.53 0.26
C ARG A 25 -1.37 -6.12 0.07
N VAL A 26 -2.59 -6.00 -0.41
CA VAL A 26 -3.34 -4.75 -0.40
C VAL A 26 -4.18 -4.67 0.88
N HIS A 27 -4.01 -3.59 1.65
CA HIS A 27 -4.78 -3.33 2.87
C HIS A 27 -5.69 -2.13 2.67
N VAL A 28 -6.99 -2.31 2.90
CA VAL A 28 -8.00 -1.23 2.81
C VAL A 28 -8.87 -1.26 4.06
N ARG A 29 -9.10 -0.10 4.68
CA ARG A 29 -9.97 0.04 5.86
C ARG A 29 -10.88 1.26 5.71
N PRO A 30 -12.10 1.09 5.17
CA PRO A 30 -13.01 2.21 4.97
C PRO A 30 -13.64 2.68 6.29
N PHE A 31 -13.80 3.99 6.42
CA PHE A 31 -14.58 4.67 7.45
C PHE A 31 -15.72 5.46 6.82
N ALA A 32 -16.94 5.13 7.24
CA ALA A 32 -18.14 5.78 6.72
C ALA A 32 -18.12 7.29 7.02
N GLY A 33 -18.38 8.11 6.00
CA GLY A 33 -18.43 9.57 6.12
C GLY A 33 -17.09 10.26 6.06
N SER A 34 -15.97 9.53 5.97
CA SER A 34 -14.65 10.14 5.83
C SER A 34 -14.43 10.68 4.41
N SER A 35 -14.02 11.94 4.31
CA SER A 35 -13.74 12.64 3.03
C SER A 35 -12.26 12.62 2.64
N ILE A 36 -11.40 12.07 3.51
CA ILE A 36 -9.94 12.02 3.34
C ILE A 36 -9.52 10.55 3.34
N ALA A 37 -8.50 10.23 2.55
CA ALA A 37 -7.84 8.93 2.54
C ALA A 37 -6.33 9.08 2.76
N VAL A 38 -5.77 8.23 3.62
CA VAL A 38 -4.34 8.09 3.88
C VAL A 38 -3.83 6.90 3.09
N ILE A 39 -3.01 7.17 2.07
CA ILE A 39 -2.56 6.14 1.11
C ILE A 39 -1.04 5.99 1.20
N ALA A 40 -0.56 4.76 1.36
CA ALA A 40 0.86 4.40 1.27
C ALA A 40 1.04 3.33 0.18
N PRO A 41 1.30 3.74 -1.10
CA PRO A 41 1.51 2.78 -2.18
C PRO A 41 2.77 1.93 -1.98
N HIS A 42 3.73 2.43 -1.20
CA HIS A 42 5.01 1.77 -0.91
C HIS A 42 5.10 1.32 0.55
N GLY A 43 4.16 0.46 0.97
CA GLY A 43 4.10 -0.09 2.32
C GLY A 43 5.16 -1.15 2.65
N GLY A 44 5.16 -1.61 3.90
CA GLY A 44 5.99 -2.71 4.38
C GLY A 44 7.49 -2.40 4.28
N GLY A 45 8.22 -3.25 3.56
CA GLY A 45 9.65 -3.12 3.35
C GLY A 45 10.06 -2.26 2.15
N ILE A 46 9.11 -1.70 1.39
CA ILE A 46 9.40 -0.91 0.18
C ILE A 46 9.95 0.47 0.59
N GLU A 47 9.13 1.26 1.27
CA GLU A 47 9.56 2.46 1.98
C GLU A 47 9.30 2.24 3.47
N GLN A 48 10.37 2.25 4.26
CA GLN A 48 10.30 1.86 5.67
C GLN A 48 9.29 2.71 6.44
N PHE A 49 8.54 2.05 7.32
CA PHE A 49 7.57 2.65 8.25
C PHE A 49 6.31 3.27 7.63
N THR A 50 6.20 3.41 6.32
CA THR A 50 5.05 4.08 5.69
C THR A 50 3.72 3.39 5.99
N SER A 51 3.70 2.05 6.11
CA SER A 51 2.49 1.32 6.53
C SER A 51 2.07 1.65 7.96
N ASP A 52 3.03 1.79 8.88
CA ASP A 52 2.72 2.06 10.28
C ASP A 52 2.30 3.52 10.48
N ILE A 53 2.98 4.44 9.79
CA ILE A 53 2.60 5.86 9.74
C ILE A 53 1.21 6.01 9.13
N ALA A 54 0.91 5.35 8.00
CA ALA A 54 -0.40 5.42 7.37
C ALA A 54 -1.53 4.96 8.32
N ARG A 55 -1.33 3.83 9.01
CA ARG A 55 -2.30 3.33 10.01
C ARG A 55 -2.46 4.27 11.20
N ALA A 56 -1.36 4.87 11.68
CA ALA A 56 -1.38 5.79 12.80
C ALA A 56 -2.10 7.11 12.46
N VAL A 57 -1.83 7.67 11.27
CA VAL A 57 -2.50 8.89 10.78
C VAL A 57 -3.97 8.62 10.46
N ALA A 58 -4.29 7.46 9.86
CA ALA A 58 -5.66 7.08 9.58
C ALA A 58 -6.53 6.94 10.85
N GLY A 59 -5.90 6.62 11.98
CA GLY A 59 -6.56 6.60 13.28
C GLY A 59 -7.80 5.70 13.29
N THR A 60 -8.94 6.28 13.62
CA THR A 60 -10.25 5.58 13.69
C THR A 60 -11.36 6.29 12.91
N ASP A 61 -11.00 7.24 12.04
CA ASP A 61 -11.93 8.18 11.41
C ASP A 61 -11.52 8.62 9.99
N ILE A 62 -10.31 8.28 9.54
CA ILE A 62 -9.81 8.61 8.20
C ILE A 62 -9.56 7.33 7.40
N ASN A 63 -10.08 7.29 6.15
CA ASN A 63 -9.90 6.14 5.24
C ASN A 63 -8.42 5.80 5.00
#